data_AF-A0A433IPT3-F1
#
_entry.id   AF-A0A433IPT3-F1
#
_cell.length_a   1.000
_cell.length_b   1.000
_cell.length_c   1.000
_cell.angle_alpha   90.00
_cell.angle_beta   90.00
_cell.angle_gamma   90.00
#
_symmetry.space_group_name_H-M   'P 1'
#
loop_
_entity.id
_entity.type
_entity.pdbx_description
1 polymer ?
#
loop_
_entity_poly.entity_id
_entity_poly.type
_entity_poly.pdbx_seq_one_letter_code
_entity_poly.pdbx_strand_id
1 'polypeptide(L)'
;MPDLPACLEREPLTRAVVTGYAAKVTAEDRAVQRDAFIAAMVWGYGRVGYGPSRVERIMAQPGFEEQLADVTRITLEQGGPAAFEHIRQQRKSGVGCLKHLGAAFGTKYLYFLTKAHRESDIAPVLDSVVRAWFAEHAKDVDVRIGGGWTYPRKYATYVETMQAWGEELKIPADDVERLIFLQQQDATQEPWRESWSSAAADPEAGELLEALRLALADLGAGDDAEPHLQALEDVIADAEDRAPDEA
;
A
#
# COMPACT_ATOMS: atom_id res chain seq x y z
N MET A 1 -6.71 24.29 -15.88
CA MET A 1 -5.84 23.11 -15.94
C MET A 1 -5.86 22.52 -17.35
N PRO A 2 -4.73 22.33 -18.06
CA PRO A 2 -4.75 21.64 -19.34
C PRO A 2 -4.98 20.14 -19.12
N ASP A 3 -5.94 19.56 -19.85
CA ASP A 3 -6.25 18.13 -19.80
C ASP A 3 -4.97 17.29 -19.95
N LEU A 4 -4.72 16.42 -18.97
CA LEU A 4 -3.69 15.41 -19.09
C LEU A 4 -4.05 14.53 -20.31
N PRO A 5 -3.12 14.30 -21.26
CA PRO A 5 -3.41 13.46 -22.41
C PRO A 5 -3.87 12.07 -21.95
N ALA A 6 -4.94 11.55 -22.56
CA ALA A 6 -5.60 10.29 -22.18
C ALA A 6 -4.67 9.06 -22.03
N CYS A 7 -3.45 9.11 -22.59
CA CYS A 7 -2.42 8.09 -22.35
C CYS A 7 -1.82 8.09 -20.92
N LEU A 8 -2.08 9.14 -20.14
CA LEU A 8 -1.72 9.30 -18.74
C LEU A 8 -2.91 9.03 -17.79
N GLU A 9 -4.14 8.93 -18.31
CA GLU A 9 -5.29 8.35 -17.60
C GLU A 9 -5.07 6.83 -17.49
N ARG A 10 -4.15 6.44 -16.62
CA ARG A 10 -3.88 5.03 -16.35
C ARG A 10 -4.87 4.55 -15.32
N GLU A 11 -5.56 3.46 -15.63
CA GLU A 11 -6.38 2.74 -14.66
C GLU A 11 -5.56 2.52 -13.37
N PRO A 12 -6.14 2.80 -12.21
CA PRO A 12 -5.45 2.59 -10.95
C PRO A 12 -5.04 1.13 -10.83
N LEU A 13 -3.80 0.87 -10.43
CA LEU A 13 -3.37 -0.48 -10.05
C LEU A 13 -4.13 -0.85 -8.78
N THR A 14 -5.30 -1.47 -8.94
CA THR A 14 -6.09 -1.95 -7.82
C THR A 14 -5.55 -3.29 -7.32
N ARG A 15 -5.96 -3.68 -6.11
CA ARG A 15 -5.67 -5.02 -5.57
C ARG A 15 -6.09 -6.14 -6.54
N ALA A 16 -7.21 -5.98 -7.24
CA ALA A 16 -7.67 -6.94 -8.25
C ALA A 16 -6.75 -7.00 -9.47
N VAL A 17 -6.30 -5.85 -9.99
CA VAL A 17 -5.38 -5.79 -11.13
C VAL A 17 -4.06 -6.48 -10.80
N VAL A 18 -3.46 -6.18 -9.64
CA VAL A 18 -2.19 -6.79 -9.22
C VAL A 18 -2.35 -8.29 -8.96
N THR A 19 -3.48 -8.71 -8.38
CA THR A 19 -3.81 -10.14 -8.24
C THR A 19 -3.87 -10.82 -9.61
N GLY A 20 -4.36 -10.14 -10.66
CA GLY A 20 -4.34 -10.64 -12.04
C GLY A 20 -2.94 -10.81 -12.64
N TYR A 21 -1.95 -9.99 -12.23
CA TYR A 21 -0.54 -10.24 -12.56
C TYR A 21 -0.01 -11.47 -11.82
N ALA A 22 -0.30 -11.55 -10.51
CA ALA A 22 0.13 -12.68 -9.68
C ALA A 22 -0.47 -14.02 -10.14
N ALA A 23 -1.71 -14.04 -10.62
CA ALA A 23 -2.39 -15.25 -11.12
C ALA A 23 -1.69 -15.89 -12.33
N LYS A 24 -0.89 -15.12 -13.08
CA LYS A 24 -0.10 -15.62 -14.21
C LYS A 24 1.22 -16.26 -13.78
N VAL A 25 1.65 -16.02 -12.53
CA VAL A 25 2.95 -16.45 -12.03
C VAL A 25 3.00 -17.97 -11.90
N THR A 26 4.06 -18.56 -12.44
CA THR A 26 4.47 -19.96 -12.20
C THR A 26 5.82 -19.99 -11.49
N ALA A 27 6.27 -21.16 -11.03
CA ALA A 27 7.57 -21.28 -10.38
C ALA A 27 8.75 -21.16 -11.37
N GLU A 28 8.50 -21.38 -12.66
CA GLU A 28 9.52 -21.47 -13.71
C GLU A 28 9.68 -20.17 -14.52
N ASP A 29 8.64 -19.35 -14.64
CA ASP A 29 8.67 -18.15 -15.49
C ASP A 29 9.15 -16.90 -14.73
N ARG A 30 10.45 -16.65 -14.82
CA ARG A 30 11.11 -15.50 -14.17
C ARG A 30 10.61 -14.15 -14.67
N ALA A 31 10.24 -14.03 -15.95
CA ALA A 31 9.77 -12.75 -16.49
C ALA A 31 8.43 -12.37 -15.86
N VAL A 32 7.50 -13.34 -15.77
CA VAL A 32 6.20 -13.13 -15.14
C VAL A 32 6.32 -12.91 -13.63
N GLN A 33 7.23 -13.61 -12.95
CA GLN A 33 7.55 -13.38 -11.53
C GLN A 33 7.99 -11.93 -11.27
N ARG A 34 8.90 -11.43 -12.12
CA ARG A 34 9.39 -10.05 -12.03
C ARG A 34 8.28 -9.04 -12.31
N ASP A 35 7.44 -9.27 -13.31
CA ASP A 35 6.35 -8.35 -13.64
C ASP A 35 5.33 -8.27 -12.49
N ALA A 36 4.98 -9.41 -11.87
CA ALA A 36 4.15 -9.44 -10.67
C ALA A 36 4.81 -8.75 -9.46
N PHE A 37 6.13 -8.92 -9.31
CA PHE A 37 6.89 -8.20 -8.28
C PHE A 37 6.84 -6.68 -8.49
N ILE A 38 7.08 -6.20 -9.71
CA ILE A 38 7.00 -4.78 -10.04
C ILE A 38 5.57 -4.26 -9.79
N ALA A 39 4.54 -4.98 -10.22
CA ALA A 39 3.15 -4.61 -9.99
C ALA A 39 2.84 -4.46 -8.48
N ALA A 40 3.30 -5.40 -7.65
CA ALA A 40 3.17 -5.32 -6.19
C ALA A 40 3.93 -4.14 -5.58
N MET A 41 5.10 -3.80 -6.11
CA MET A 41 5.87 -2.63 -5.66
C MET A 41 5.21 -1.32 -6.06
N VAL A 42 4.74 -1.19 -7.30
CA VAL A 42 4.02 0.01 -7.77
C VAL A 42 2.74 0.21 -6.97
N TRP A 43 2.01 -0.88 -6.69
CA TRP A 43 0.85 -0.86 -5.80
C TRP A 43 1.22 -0.36 -4.39
N GLY A 44 2.26 -0.92 -3.80
CA GLY A 44 2.67 -0.59 -2.44
C GLY A 44 3.30 0.79 -2.25
N TYR A 45 4.01 1.32 -3.26
CA TYR A 45 4.60 2.67 -3.20
C TYR A 45 3.60 3.75 -3.63
N GLY A 46 2.58 3.40 -4.40
CA GLY A 46 1.62 4.36 -4.94
C GLY A 46 2.34 5.50 -5.69
N ARG A 47 2.00 6.75 -5.35
CA ARG A 47 2.56 7.96 -5.99
C ARG A 47 3.87 8.46 -5.37
N VAL A 48 4.45 7.71 -4.43
CA VAL A 48 5.66 8.15 -3.73
C VAL A 48 6.87 8.11 -4.66
N GLY A 49 7.49 9.28 -4.90
CA GLY A 49 8.52 9.47 -5.93
C GLY A 49 9.80 8.64 -5.77
N TYR A 50 10.10 8.12 -4.58
CA TYR A 50 11.28 7.25 -4.36
C TYR A 50 11.03 5.76 -4.65
N GLY A 51 9.79 5.35 -4.97
CA GLY A 51 9.45 3.97 -5.29
C GLY A 51 10.30 3.38 -6.43
N PRO A 52 10.34 4.03 -7.62
CA PRO A 52 11.11 3.53 -8.76
C PRO A 52 12.59 3.29 -8.45
N SER A 53 13.28 4.25 -7.82
CA SER A 53 14.71 4.13 -7.50
C SER A 53 14.99 3.03 -6.46
N ARG A 54 14.07 2.79 -5.51
CA ARG A 54 14.20 1.67 -4.56
C ARG A 54 14.00 0.33 -5.24
N VAL A 55 13.02 0.21 -6.13
CA VAL A 55 12.76 -1.03 -6.88
C VAL A 55 13.93 -1.35 -7.81
N GLU A 56 14.43 -0.36 -8.54
CA GLU A 56 15.62 -0.50 -9.37
C GLU A 56 16.83 -1.00 -8.56
N ARG A 57 17.06 -0.43 -7.38
CA ARG A 57 18.14 -0.86 -6.48
C ARG A 57 18.00 -2.32 -6.01
N ILE A 58 16.78 -2.80 -5.81
CA ILE A 58 16.50 -4.21 -5.46
C ILE A 58 16.81 -5.11 -6.65
N MET A 59 16.33 -4.74 -7.84
CA MET A 59 16.48 -5.51 -9.07
C MET A 59 17.94 -5.55 -9.56
N ALA A 60 18.71 -4.50 -9.32
CA ALA A 60 20.13 -4.41 -9.68
C ALA A 60 21.05 -5.31 -8.83
N GLN A 61 20.51 -5.98 -7.79
CA GLN A 61 21.33 -6.86 -6.96
C GLN A 61 21.73 -8.14 -7.74
N PRO A 62 22.98 -8.61 -7.60
CA PRO A 62 23.38 -9.91 -8.13
C PRO A 62 22.47 -11.02 -7.59
N GLY A 63 21.96 -11.87 -8.48
CA GLY A 63 21.08 -12.98 -8.12
C GLY A 63 19.63 -12.59 -7.82
N PHE A 64 19.19 -11.34 -8.08
CA PHE A 64 17.80 -10.92 -7.86
C PHE A 64 16.78 -11.90 -8.47
N GLU A 65 16.92 -12.25 -9.75
CA GLU A 65 15.98 -13.13 -10.45
C GLU A 65 15.93 -14.54 -9.83
N GLU A 66 17.08 -15.09 -9.42
CA GLU A 66 17.16 -16.40 -8.77
C GLU A 66 16.52 -16.37 -7.37
N GLN A 67 16.82 -15.33 -6.59
CA GLN A 67 16.26 -15.14 -5.25
C GLN A 67 14.74 -14.91 -5.30
N LEU A 68 14.26 -14.14 -6.28
CA LEU A 68 12.84 -13.91 -6.49
C LEU A 68 12.13 -15.21 -6.90
N ALA A 69 12.75 -16.01 -7.79
CA ALA A 69 12.21 -17.31 -8.19
C ALA A 69 12.12 -18.28 -7.01
N ASP A 70 13.14 -18.36 -6.16
CA ASP A 70 13.12 -19.19 -4.95
C ASP A 70 12.03 -18.76 -3.97
N VAL A 71 11.92 -17.46 -3.70
CA VAL A 71 10.86 -16.90 -2.84
C VAL A 71 9.48 -17.19 -3.43
N THR A 72 9.31 -17.03 -4.75
CA THR A 72 8.05 -17.32 -5.44
C THR A 72 7.68 -18.78 -5.26
N ARG A 73 8.58 -19.70 -5.61
CA ARG A 73 8.36 -21.14 -5.53
C ARG A 73 7.97 -21.55 -4.11
N ILE A 74 8.71 -21.09 -3.10
CA ILE A 74 8.38 -21.39 -1.69
C ILE A 74 7.02 -20.80 -1.31
N THR A 75 6.66 -19.61 -1.80
CA THR A 75 5.35 -19.01 -1.51
C THR A 75 4.21 -19.83 -2.12
N LEU A 76 4.36 -20.29 -3.37
CA LEU A 76 3.36 -21.10 -4.07
C LEU A 76 3.20 -22.47 -3.39
N GLU A 77 4.30 -23.14 -3.07
CA GLU A 77 4.31 -24.48 -2.48
C GLU A 77 3.90 -24.48 -1.00
N GLN A 78 4.45 -23.56 -0.20
CA GLN A 78 4.47 -23.63 1.26
C GLN A 78 3.84 -22.40 1.95
N GLY A 79 3.43 -21.38 1.19
CA GLY A 79 2.75 -20.19 1.70
C GLY A 79 3.67 -19.05 2.16
N GLY A 80 3.05 -17.91 2.49
CA GLY A 80 3.75 -16.67 2.85
C GLY A 80 4.69 -16.78 4.06
N PRO A 81 4.28 -17.41 5.19
CA PRO A 81 5.16 -17.58 6.36
C PRO A 81 6.46 -18.34 6.05
N ALA A 82 6.39 -19.39 5.23
CA ALA A 82 7.57 -20.17 4.83
C ALA A 82 8.53 -19.33 3.97
N ALA A 83 8.01 -18.54 3.03
CA ALA A 83 8.81 -17.64 2.21
C ALA A 83 9.46 -16.53 3.04
N PHE A 84 8.75 -15.98 4.03
CA PHE A 84 9.30 -15.00 4.96
C PHE A 84 10.48 -15.58 5.77
N GLU A 85 10.31 -16.79 6.33
CA GLU A 85 11.37 -17.50 7.05
C GLU A 85 12.58 -17.75 6.14
N HIS A 86 12.35 -18.18 4.89
CA HIS A 86 13.42 -18.39 3.92
C HIS A 86 14.25 -17.13 3.69
N ILE A 87 13.61 -15.98 3.41
CA ILE A 87 14.32 -14.70 3.22
C ILE A 87 15.12 -14.34 4.47
N ARG A 88 14.56 -14.55 5.66
CA ARG A 88 15.26 -14.31 6.93
C ARG A 88 16.52 -15.17 7.04
N GLN A 89 16.44 -16.46 6.73
CA GLN A 89 17.58 -17.36 6.84
C GLN A 89 18.67 -17.03 5.82
N GLN A 90 18.30 -16.74 4.58
CA GLN A 90 19.25 -16.30 3.55
C GLN A 90 19.95 -14.98 3.88
N ARG A 91 19.24 -14.04 4.55
CA ARG A 91 19.88 -12.82 5.05
C ARG A 91 20.78 -13.07 6.24
N LYS A 92 20.47 -14.07 7.08
CA LYS A 92 21.30 -14.45 8.23
C LYS A 92 22.61 -15.12 7.80
N SER A 93 22.59 -15.91 6.74
CA SER A 93 23.76 -16.62 6.20
C SER A 93 24.73 -15.69 5.43
N GLY A 94 24.40 -14.41 5.25
CA GLY A 94 25.24 -13.43 4.58
C GLY A 94 25.06 -13.35 3.06
N VAL A 95 24.17 -14.17 2.48
CA VAL A 95 23.89 -14.22 1.02
C VAL A 95 23.14 -12.97 0.53
N GLY A 96 22.47 -12.23 1.42
CA GLY A 96 21.86 -10.94 1.09
C GLY A 96 20.60 -11.04 0.23
N CYS A 97 19.78 -12.09 0.43
CA CYS A 97 18.54 -12.32 -0.32
C CYS A 97 17.63 -11.09 -0.39
N LEU A 98 17.30 -10.68 -1.63
CA LEU A 98 16.48 -9.52 -1.99
C LEU A 98 16.90 -8.26 -1.24
N LYS A 99 18.22 -8.00 -1.16
CA LYS A 99 18.76 -6.84 -0.43
C LYS A 99 18.01 -5.56 -0.79
N HIS A 100 17.77 -4.72 0.21
CA HIS A 100 16.97 -3.48 0.15
C HIS A 100 15.44 -3.66 0.10
N LEU A 101 14.92 -4.88 -0.11
CA LEU A 101 13.49 -5.15 0.09
C LEU A 101 13.19 -5.22 1.59
N GLY A 102 12.45 -4.24 2.10
CA GLY A 102 11.93 -4.25 3.47
C GLY A 102 10.78 -5.27 3.63
N ALA A 103 10.58 -5.77 4.84
CA ALA A 103 9.56 -6.78 5.10
C ALA A 103 8.14 -6.30 4.71
N ALA A 104 7.79 -5.04 4.98
CA ALA A 104 6.45 -4.51 4.69
C ALA A 104 6.10 -4.45 3.19
N PHE A 105 7.11 -4.30 2.32
CA PHE A 105 6.92 -4.39 0.87
C PHE A 105 7.01 -5.84 0.40
N GLY A 106 7.89 -6.64 1.02
CA GLY A 106 7.97 -8.05 0.74
C GLY A 106 6.66 -8.80 1.01
N THR A 107 6.00 -8.53 2.13
CA THR A 107 4.69 -9.11 2.48
C THR A 107 3.62 -8.77 1.45
N LYS A 108 3.69 -7.62 0.77
CA LYS A 108 2.78 -7.30 -0.35
C LYS A 108 2.95 -8.26 -1.52
N TYR A 109 4.19 -8.59 -1.88
CA TYR A 109 4.45 -9.58 -2.93
C TYR A 109 3.96 -10.98 -2.53
N LEU A 110 4.28 -11.42 -1.31
CA LEU A 110 3.81 -12.72 -0.79
C LEU A 110 2.27 -12.78 -0.73
N TYR A 111 1.63 -11.68 -0.33
CA TYR A 111 0.18 -11.55 -0.30
C TYR A 111 -0.43 -11.78 -1.68
N PHE A 112 0.03 -11.08 -2.73
CA PHE A 112 -0.57 -11.25 -4.05
C PHE A 112 -0.39 -12.66 -4.62
N LEU A 113 0.76 -13.30 -4.37
CA LEU A 113 0.97 -14.70 -4.76
C LEU A 113 0.00 -15.64 -4.02
N THR A 114 -0.10 -15.51 -2.70
CA THR A 114 -1.02 -16.37 -1.91
C THR A 114 -2.48 -16.09 -2.24
N LYS A 115 -2.88 -14.83 -2.46
CA LYS A 115 -4.24 -14.46 -2.87
C LYS A 115 -4.63 -15.04 -4.22
N ALA A 116 -3.70 -15.09 -5.16
CA ALA A 116 -3.98 -15.57 -6.51
C ALA A 116 -3.97 -17.11 -6.64
N HIS A 117 -3.22 -17.81 -5.79
CA HIS A 117 -2.95 -19.24 -5.95
C HIS A 117 -3.41 -20.13 -4.80
N ARG A 118 -3.88 -19.56 -3.68
CA ARG A 118 -4.28 -20.32 -2.50
C ARG A 118 -5.70 -19.95 -2.08
N GLU A 119 -6.49 -20.97 -1.77
CA GLU A 119 -7.91 -20.80 -1.41
C GLU A 119 -8.11 -20.43 0.07
N SER A 120 -7.35 -21.05 0.98
CA SER A 120 -7.50 -20.87 2.44
C SER A 120 -6.33 -20.14 3.09
N ASP A 121 -5.10 -20.35 2.60
CA ASP A 121 -3.89 -19.90 3.31
C ASP A 121 -3.35 -18.58 2.74
N ILE A 122 -4.23 -17.61 2.55
CA ILE A 122 -3.86 -16.25 2.14
C ILE A 122 -3.00 -15.65 3.25
N ALA A 123 -1.83 -15.10 2.89
CA ALA A 123 -0.93 -14.44 3.84
C ALA A 123 -1.12 -12.92 3.74
N PRO A 124 -1.86 -12.27 4.67
CA PRO A 124 -2.20 -10.86 4.52
C PRO A 124 -0.98 -9.94 4.62
N VAL A 125 -1.16 -8.70 4.17
CA VAL A 125 -0.11 -7.68 4.19
C VAL A 125 0.12 -7.22 5.63
N LEU A 126 1.34 -7.40 6.13
CA LEU A 126 1.79 -6.74 7.35
C LEU A 126 2.64 -5.54 6.98
N ASP A 127 2.24 -4.34 7.39
CA ASP A 127 3.02 -3.11 7.27
C ASP A 127 3.02 -2.28 8.57
N SER A 128 3.53 -1.05 8.53
CA SER A 128 3.64 -0.20 9.71
C SER A 128 2.30 0.20 10.30
N VAL A 129 1.24 0.22 9.49
CA VAL A 129 -0.09 0.73 9.82
C VAL A 129 -0.85 -0.37 10.54
N VAL A 130 -0.90 -1.56 9.93
CA VAL A 130 -1.44 -2.75 10.57
C VAL A 130 -0.67 -3.04 11.86
N ARG A 131 0.67 -2.92 11.86
CA ARG A 131 1.47 -3.08 13.08
C ARG A 131 1.11 -2.05 14.16
N ALA A 132 0.85 -0.79 13.79
CA ALA A 132 0.46 0.25 14.75
C ALA A 132 -0.88 -0.09 15.40
N TRP A 133 -1.86 -0.54 14.59
CA TRP A 133 -3.15 -1.00 15.09
C TRP A 133 -3.01 -2.14 16.09
N PHE A 134 -2.19 -3.16 15.80
CA PHE A 134 -1.94 -4.27 16.74
C PHE A 134 -1.33 -3.78 18.06
N ALA A 135 -0.39 -2.83 18.00
CA ALA A 135 0.23 -2.26 19.21
C ALA A 135 -0.77 -1.49 20.08
N GLU A 136 -1.82 -0.94 19.48
CA GLU A 136 -2.87 -0.18 20.17
C GLU A 136 -4.00 -1.08 20.70
N HIS A 137 -4.50 -1.98 19.85
CA HIS A 137 -5.76 -2.69 20.07
C HIS A 137 -5.62 -4.17 20.43
N ALA A 138 -4.49 -4.82 20.10
CA ALA A 138 -4.28 -6.26 20.28
C ALA A 138 -2.93 -6.54 20.97
N LYS A 139 -2.74 -5.95 22.15
CA LYS A 139 -1.45 -5.94 22.90
C LYS A 139 -0.99 -7.32 23.36
N ASP A 140 -1.92 -8.27 23.47
CA ASP A 140 -1.69 -9.66 23.78
C ASP A 140 -1.13 -10.47 22.58
N VAL A 141 -1.30 -9.95 21.36
CA VAL A 141 -0.73 -10.54 20.14
C VAL A 141 0.57 -9.82 19.78
N ASP A 142 1.71 -10.47 20.03
CA ASP A 142 3.03 -9.90 19.70
C ASP A 142 3.30 -9.96 18.19
N VAL A 143 2.82 -8.94 17.47
CA VAL A 143 3.08 -8.72 16.05
C VAL A 143 4.22 -7.73 15.88
N ARG A 144 5.21 -8.07 15.04
CA ARG A 144 6.36 -7.21 14.76
C ARG A 144 6.74 -7.25 13.29
N ILE A 145 6.91 -6.07 12.73
CA ILE A 145 7.58 -5.85 11.46
C ILE A 145 8.57 -4.71 11.61
N GLY A 146 9.78 -4.89 11.09
CA GLY A 146 10.83 -3.88 11.13
C GLY A 146 11.32 -3.55 9.72
N GLY A 147 12.37 -2.72 9.62
CA GLY A 147 13.00 -2.39 8.34
C GLY A 147 13.58 -3.61 7.59
N GLY A 148 13.68 -4.77 8.24
CA GLY A 148 14.12 -6.04 7.65
C GLY A 148 13.24 -7.22 8.07
N TRP A 149 13.69 -8.44 7.73
CA TRP A 149 12.91 -9.68 7.84
C TRP A 149 13.09 -10.39 9.19
N THR A 150 13.33 -9.64 10.26
CA THR A 150 13.89 -10.17 11.52
C THR A 150 12.98 -11.16 12.25
N TYR A 151 11.67 -11.05 12.09
CA TYR A 151 10.68 -11.67 12.99
C TYR A 151 9.74 -12.66 12.30
N PRO A 152 10.24 -13.76 11.71
CA PRO A 152 9.42 -14.72 10.98
C PRO A 152 8.33 -15.35 11.85
N ARG A 153 8.65 -15.72 13.10
CA ARG A 153 7.64 -16.24 14.05
C ARG A 153 6.53 -15.23 14.35
N LYS A 154 6.86 -13.94 14.43
CA LYS A 154 5.87 -12.88 14.71
C LYS A 154 5.00 -12.61 13.49
N TYR A 155 5.57 -12.74 12.29
CA TYR A 155 4.80 -12.72 11.06
C TYR A 155 3.87 -13.94 10.93
N ALA A 156 4.34 -15.13 11.28
CA ALA A 156 3.49 -16.33 11.31
C ALA A 156 2.33 -16.17 12.30
N THR A 157 2.61 -15.73 13.54
CA THR A 157 1.56 -15.41 14.53
C THR A 157 0.56 -14.39 14.00
N TYR A 158 1.01 -13.35 13.30
CA TYR A 158 0.12 -12.41 12.63
C TYR A 158 -0.78 -13.11 11.62
N VAL A 159 -0.23 -13.89 10.68
CA VAL A 159 -1.03 -14.59 9.66
C VAL A 159 -2.05 -15.55 10.30
N GLU A 160 -1.64 -16.34 11.29
CA GLU A 160 -2.51 -17.25 12.05
C GLU A 160 -3.64 -16.49 12.77
N THR A 161 -3.33 -15.33 13.34
CA THR A 161 -4.34 -14.48 14.01
C THR A 161 -5.38 -13.96 13.02
N MET A 162 -4.94 -13.48 11.86
CA MET A 162 -5.84 -12.97 10.82
C MET A 162 -6.72 -14.08 10.24
N GLN A 163 -6.18 -15.29 10.10
CA GLN A 163 -6.94 -16.48 9.68
C GLN A 163 -7.99 -16.85 10.73
N ALA A 164 -7.61 -16.93 12.01
CA ALA A 164 -8.53 -17.25 13.09
C ALA A 164 -9.68 -16.22 13.19
N TRP A 165 -9.37 -14.93 13.10
CA TRP A 165 -10.39 -13.88 13.08
C TRP A 165 -11.26 -13.95 11.81
N GLY A 166 -10.67 -14.27 10.65
CA GLY A 166 -11.40 -14.47 9.41
C GLY A 166 -12.40 -15.63 9.50
N GLU A 167 -12.00 -16.75 10.11
CA GLU A 167 -12.87 -17.89 10.37
C GLU A 167 -14.04 -17.53 11.29
N GLU A 168 -13.77 -16.81 12.38
CA GLU A 168 -14.80 -16.36 13.34
C GLU A 168 -15.80 -15.39 12.67
N LEU A 169 -15.28 -14.44 11.88
CA LEU A 169 -16.06 -13.42 11.18
C LEU A 169 -16.66 -13.91 9.85
N LYS A 170 -16.28 -15.10 9.38
CA LYS A 170 -16.65 -15.69 8.09
C LYS A 170 -16.29 -14.81 6.89
N ILE A 171 -15.12 -14.19 6.95
CA ILE A 171 -14.53 -13.40 5.86
C ILE A 171 -13.09 -13.85 5.61
N PRO A 172 -12.53 -13.66 4.40
CA PRO A 172 -11.12 -13.92 4.13
C PRO A 172 -10.17 -13.18 5.08
N ALA A 173 -9.04 -13.81 5.42
CA ALA A 173 -8.02 -13.20 6.29
C ALA A 173 -7.50 -11.86 5.77
N ASP A 174 -7.48 -11.65 4.45
CA ASP A 174 -7.08 -10.38 3.85
C ASP A 174 -8.16 -9.30 3.91
N ASP A 175 -9.44 -9.66 4.06
CA ASP A 175 -10.49 -8.69 4.34
C ASP A 175 -10.43 -8.22 5.80
N VAL A 176 -10.04 -9.09 6.74
CA VAL A 176 -9.72 -8.68 8.12
C VAL A 176 -8.58 -7.65 8.13
N GLU A 177 -7.52 -7.90 7.34
CA GLU A 177 -6.39 -6.96 7.19
C GLU A 177 -6.85 -5.63 6.66
N ARG A 178 -7.67 -5.65 5.63
CA ARG A 178 -8.21 -4.44 5.02
C ARG A 178 -9.06 -3.63 6.00
N LEU A 179 -9.89 -4.28 6.81
CA LEU A 179 -10.70 -3.60 7.83
C LEU A 179 -9.83 -2.91 8.88
N ILE A 180 -8.81 -3.61 9.38
CA ILE A 180 -7.82 -3.06 10.33
C ILE A 180 -7.10 -1.85 9.73
N PHE A 181 -6.63 -2.00 8.49
CA PHE A 181 -5.89 -0.97 7.79
C PHE A 181 -6.73 0.31 7.59
N LEU A 182 -7.98 0.16 7.11
CA LEU A 182 -8.90 1.29 6.93
C LEU A 182 -9.22 1.98 8.25
N GLN A 183 -9.49 1.21 9.31
CA GLN A 183 -9.76 1.78 10.64
C GLN A 183 -8.56 2.59 11.16
N GLN A 184 -7.33 2.07 11.02
CA GLN A 184 -6.14 2.77 11.50
C GLN A 184 -5.82 4.02 10.67
N GLN A 185 -6.08 3.98 9.36
CA GLN A 185 -5.96 5.16 8.50
C GLN A 185 -6.90 6.27 8.94
N ASP A 186 -8.17 5.96 9.19
CA ASP A 186 -9.17 6.93 9.64
C ASP A 186 -8.81 7.52 11.01
N ALA A 187 -8.30 6.68 11.92
CA ALA A 187 -7.94 7.10 13.28
C ALA A 187 -6.70 8.01 13.34
N THR A 188 -5.78 7.88 12.40
CA THR A 188 -4.49 8.58 12.48
C THR A 188 -4.51 10.00 11.90
N GLN A 189 -5.52 10.38 11.09
CA GLN A 189 -5.55 11.66 10.35
C GLN A 189 -4.20 12.02 9.68
N GLU A 190 -3.34 11.03 9.44
CA GLU A 190 -2.02 11.27 8.90
C GLU A 190 -2.14 11.48 7.38
N PRO A 191 -1.40 12.41 6.76
CA PRO A 191 -1.55 12.77 5.34
C PRO A 191 -1.21 11.66 4.34
N TRP A 192 -0.75 10.49 4.81
CA TRP A 192 -0.51 9.33 3.96
C TRP A 192 -1.85 8.62 3.63
N ARG A 193 -2.83 9.35 3.08
CA ARG A 193 -3.95 8.67 2.39
C ARG A 193 -3.35 7.79 1.30
N GLU A 194 -3.75 6.52 1.25
CA GLU A 194 -3.56 5.74 0.03
C GLU A 194 -4.23 6.51 -1.10
N SER A 195 -3.41 7.08 -1.98
CA SER A 195 -3.77 7.91 -3.15
C SER A 195 -4.62 7.15 -4.21
N TRP A 196 -5.19 6.01 -3.84
CA TRP A 196 -6.12 5.24 -4.67
C TRP A 196 -7.52 5.16 -4.06
N SER A 197 -7.74 5.72 -2.87
CA SER A 197 -9.08 6.02 -2.34
C SER A 197 -9.60 7.40 -2.80
N SER A 198 -8.76 8.25 -3.38
CA SER A 198 -9.18 9.47 -4.07
C SER A 198 -8.90 9.36 -5.56
N ALA A 199 -9.90 8.91 -6.31
CA ALA A 199 -10.05 9.43 -7.66
C ALA A 199 -10.36 10.94 -7.53
N ALA A 200 -9.73 11.74 -8.40
CA ALA A 200 -9.64 13.20 -8.40
C ALA A 200 -8.53 13.79 -7.52
N ALA A 201 -7.67 14.61 -8.14
CA ALA A 201 -6.80 15.53 -7.43
C ALA A 201 -7.68 16.40 -6.51
N ASP A 202 -7.27 16.61 -5.26
CA ASP A 202 -7.93 17.62 -4.43
C ASP A 202 -7.77 18.96 -5.17
N PRO A 203 -8.88 19.63 -5.52
CA PRO A 203 -8.80 20.89 -6.26
C PRO A 203 -8.11 21.93 -5.38
N GLU A 204 -7.36 22.85 -6.00
CA GLU A 204 -6.73 23.94 -5.24
C GLU A 204 -7.80 24.71 -4.46
N ALA A 205 -7.44 25.31 -3.32
CA ALA A 205 -8.41 25.94 -2.43
C ALA A 205 -9.26 27.00 -3.14
N GLY A 206 -8.68 27.72 -4.11
CA GLY A 206 -9.40 28.65 -4.98
C GLY A 206 -10.39 27.96 -5.94
N GLU A 207 -10.05 26.78 -6.50
CA GLU A 207 -10.95 26.01 -7.35
C GLU A 207 -12.15 25.44 -6.56
N LEU A 208 -11.93 25.02 -5.32
CA LEU A 208 -12.99 24.58 -4.41
C LEU A 208 -13.91 25.75 -4.00
N LEU A 209 -13.35 26.93 -3.77
CA LEU A 209 -14.12 28.12 -3.40
C LEU A 209 -15.02 28.59 -4.56
N GLU A 210 -14.51 28.59 -5.79
CA GLU A 210 -15.29 28.92 -6.99
C GLU A 210 -16.38 27.87 -7.27
N ALA A 211 -16.09 26.59 -7.08
CA ALA A 211 -17.11 25.54 -7.19
C ALA A 211 -18.22 25.71 -6.14
N LEU A 212 -17.88 26.11 -4.91
CA LEU A 212 -18.84 26.40 -3.85
C LEU A 212 -19.70 27.63 -4.17
N ARG A 213 -19.10 28.71 -4.70
CA ARG A 213 -19.82 29.91 -5.19
C ARG A 213 -20.88 29.54 -6.24
N LEU A 214 -20.49 28.75 -7.24
CA LEU A 214 -21.41 28.30 -8.29
C LEU A 214 -22.56 27.45 -7.75
N ALA A 215 -22.26 26.52 -6.83
CA ALA A 215 -23.29 25.67 -6.21
C ALA A 215 -24.29 26.47 -5.36
N LEU A 216 -23.83 27.51 -4.66
CA LEU A 216 -24.70 28.38 -3.85
C LEU A 216 -25.55 29.31 -4.71
N ALA A 217 -25.03 29.77 -5.85
CA ALA A 217 -25.80 30.52 -6.83
C ALA A 217 -26.93 29.70 -7.45
N ASP A 218 -26.68 28.43 -7.81
CA ASP A 218 -27.70 27.51 -8.32
C ASP A 218 -28.79 27.19 -7.29
N LEU A 219 -28.46 27.24 -6.01
CA LEU A 219 -29.41 27.10 -4.90
C LEU A 219 -30.15 28.40 -4.53
N GLY A 220 -29.84 29.51 -5.21
CA GLY A 220 -30.44 30.82 -4.94
C GLY A 220 -29.99 31.46 -3.63
N ALA A 221 -28.90 30.98 -3.04
CA ALA A 221 -28.35 31.45 -1.76
C ALA A 221 -27.05 32.27 -1.93
N GLY A 222 -26.70 32.63 -3.17
CA GLY A 222 -25.45 33.34 -3.49
C GLY A 222 -25.28 34.66 -2.74
N ASP A 223 -26.31 35.52 -2.78
CA ASP A 223 -26.26 36.85 -2.16
C ASP A 223 -26.10 36.80 -0.62
N ASP A 224 -26.74 35.82 0.03
CA ASP A 224 -26.67 35.62 1.48
C ASP A 224 -25.34 34.98 1.92
N ALA A 225 -24.70 34.20 1.03
CA ALA A 225 -23.47 33.47 1.34
C ALA A 225 -22.19 34.25 0.97
N GLU A 226 -22.28 35.27 0.12
CA GLU A 226 -21.12 36.02 -0.38
C GLU A 226 -20.21 36.60 0.73
N PRO A 227 -20.73 37.19 1.84
CA PRO A 227 -19.88 37.69 2.91
C PRO A 227 -19.06 36.59 3.60
N HIS A 228 -19.56 35.36 3.61
CA HIS A 228 -18.88 34.20 4.20
C HIS A 228 -17.85 33.60 3.25
N LEU A 229 -18.12 33.65 1.94
CA LEU A 229 -17.18 33.21 0.90
C LEU A 229 -15.98 34.15 0.82
N GLN A 230 -16.20 35.46 0.94
CA GLN A 230 -15.12 36.44 1.01
C GLN A 230 -14.21 36.24 2.23
N ALA A 231 -14.80 35.94 3.40
CA ALA A 231 -14.03 35.65 4.61
C ALA A 231 -13.17 34.39 4.48
N LEU A 232 -13.63 33.39 3.71
CA LEU A 232 -12.83 32.19 3.40
C LEU A 232 -11.70 32.50 2.42
N GLU A 233 -11.95 33.36 1.43
CA GLU A 233 -10.93 33.83 0.47
C GLU A 233 -9.80 34.59 1.18
N ASP A 234 -10.13 35.48 2.11
CA ASP A 234 -9.14 36.23 2.89
C ASP A 234 -8.28 35.31 3.77
N VAL A 235 -8.87 34.24 4.33
CA VAL A 235 -8.15 33.22 5.12
C VAL A 235 -7.23 32.39 4.23
N ILE A 236 -7.65 32.07 3.01
CA ILE A 236 -6.84 31.33 2.03
C ILE A 236 -5.66 32.21 1.60
N ALA A 237 -5.88 33.48 1.25
CA ALA A 237 -4.84 34.41 0.85
C ALA A 237 -3.80 34.66 1.97
N ASP A 238 -4.23 34.82 3.21
CA ASP A 238 -3.32 34.98 4.36
C ASP A 238 -2.55 33.69 4.71
N ALA A 239 -3.10 32.52 4.38
CA ALA A 239 -2.37 31.25 4.49
C ALA A 239 -1.31 31.09 3.39
N GLU A 240 -1.58 31.60 2.19
CA GLU A 240 -0.66 31.59 1.05
C GLU A 240 0.46 32.62 1.21
N ASP A 241 0.18 33.81 1.71
CA ASP A 241 1.18 34.85 2.02
C ASP A 241 2.11 34.46 3.19
N ARG A 242 1.67 33.54 4.07
CA ARG A 242 2.47 33.01 5.17
C ARG A 242 3.38 31.83 4.77
N ALA A 243 3.32 31.36 3.52
CA ALA A 243 4.30 30.42 2.99
C ALA A 243 5.57 31.19 2.60
N PRO A 244 6.71 31.07 3.32
CA PRO A 244 7.92 31.76 2.94
C PRO A 244 8.45 31.22 1.60
N ASP A 245 8.88 32.16 0.75
CA ASP A 245 9.71 31.97 -0.43
C ASP A 245 10.96 31.12 -0.07
N GLU A 246 10.88 29.81 -0.23
CA GLU A 246 12.05 28.93 -0.34
C GLU A 246 11.96 28.18 -1.67
N ALA A 247 12.49 28.87 -2.69
CA ALA A 247 13.02 28.28 -3.92
C ALA A 247 14.39 27.63 -3.65
#